data_AF-A0A937BFR8-F1
#
_entry.id   AF-A0A937BFR8-F1
#
_cell.length_a   1.000
_cell.length_b   1.000
_cell.length_c   1.000
_cell.angle_alpha   90.00
_cell.angle_beta   90.00
_cell.angle_gamma   90.00
#
_symmetry.space_group_name_H-M   'P 1'
#
loop_
_entity.id
_entity.type
_entity.pdbx_description
1 polymer ?
#
loop_
_entity_poly.entity_id
_entity_poly.type
_entity_poly.pdbx_seq_one_letter_code
_entity_poly.pdbx_strand_id
1 'polypeptide(L)'
;MTALWTPIAERLPDDGTRVLCWIPDHRVYLPGKTGAMESRPAVILRFAHNYFVKNPSKTGRATGQHFWLGEGTSNHFFEDVTHWMPLPEGPAIR
;
A
#
# COMPACT_ATOMS: atom_id res chain seq x y z
N MET A 1 -9.72 -18.63 -7.81
CA MET A 1 -8.31 -18.94 -7.44
C MET A 1 -7.95 -18.02 -6.28
N THR A 2 -7.45 -18.56 -5.16
CA THR A 2 -6.88 -17.75 -4.08
C THR A 2 -5.53 -17.21 -4.53
N ALA A 3 -5.41 -15.91 -4.78
CA ALA A 3 -4.11 -15.32 -5.07
C ALA A 3 -3.25 -15.34 -3.80
N LEU A 4 -2.02 -15.85 -3.92
CA LEU A 4 -1.05 -15.86 -2.83
C LEU A 4 -0.46 -14.46 -2.66
N TRP A 5 -0.21 -14.07 -1.42
CA TRP A 5 0.54 -12.87 -1.08
C TRP A 5 1.95 -12.95 -1.66
N THR A 6 2.34 -11.93 -2.43
CA THR A 6 3.64 -11.81 -3.08
C THR A 6 4.55 -10.91 -2.25
N PRO A 7 5.71 -11.38 -1.77
CA PRO A 7 6.68 -10.52 -1.06
C PRO A 7 7.20 -9.40 -1.96
N ILE A 8 7.29 -8.17 -1.44
CA ILE A 8 7.81 -7.03 -2.22
C ILE A 8 9.30 -7.19 -2.60
N ALA A 9 10.03 -8.03 -1.88
CA ALA A 9 11.42 -8.36 -2.16
C ALA A 9 11.57 -9.34 -3.34
N GLU A 10 10.52 -10.10 -3.68
CA GLU A 10 10.52 -11.06 -4.78
C GLU A 10 10.04 -10.41 -6.07
N ARG A 11 8.91 -9.69 -6.02
CA ARG A 11 8.30 -9.07 -7.19
C ARG A 11 7.49 -7.85 -6.80
N LEU A 12 7.57 -6.82 -7.65
CA LEU A 12 6.79 -5.59 -7.52
C LEU A 12 5.55 -5.60 -8.43
N PRO A 13 4.48 -4.86 -8.08
CA PRO A 13 3.40 -4.54 -9.00
C PRO A 13 3.89 -3.65 -10.15
N ASP A 14 3.14 -3.60 -11.24
CA ASP A 14 3.37 -2.62 -12.30
C ASP A 14 3.03 -1.20 -11.82
N ASP A 15 3.73 -0.20 -12.36
CA ASP A 15 3.53 1.21 -12.00
C ASP A 15 2.06 1.64 -12.21
N GLY A 16 1.49 2.29 -11.21
CA GLY A 16 0.10 2.74 -11.22
C GLY A 16 -0.96 1.66 -10.92
N THR A 17 -0.56 0.42 -10.67
CA THR A 17 -1.50 -0.67 -10.37
C THR A 17 -2.08 -0.55 -8.96
N ARG A 18 -3.38 -0.78 -8.83
CA ARG A 18 -4.06 -0.90 -7.53
C ARG A 18 -4.00 -2.35 -7.05
N VAL A 19 -3.51 -2.53 -5.84
CA VAL A 19 -3.29 -3.83 -5.22
C VAL A 19 -3.74 -3.81 -3.77
N LEU A 20 -3.97 -4.99 -3.21
CA LEU A 20 -4.09 -5.15 -1.76
C LEU A 20 -2.68 -5.30 -1.18
N CYS A 21 -2.33 -4.50 -0.19
CA CYS A 21 -1.05 -4.50 0.50
C CYS A 21 -1.20 -4.97 1.95
N TRP A 22 -0.17 -5.64 2.47
CA TRP A 22 -0.06 -6.04 3.86
C TRP A 22 1.00 -5.20 4.60
N ILE A 23 0.54 -4.43 5.58
CA ILE A 23 1.34 -3.58 6.46
C ILE A 23 1.14 -4.09 7.90
N PRO A 24 2.12 -4.75 8.51
CA PRO A 24 1.95 -5.42 9.82
C PRO A 24 1.39 -4.51 10.93
N ASP A 25 1.88 -3.27 10.99
CA ASP A 25 1.53 -2.32 12.06
C ASP A 25 0.48 -1.28 11.64
N HIS A 26 -0.25 -1.52 10.53
CA HIS A 26 -1.24 -0.55 10.08
C HIS A 26 -2.41 -0.47 11.05
N ARG A 27 -2.68 0.76 11.49
CA ARG A 27 -3.72 1.12 12.43
C ARG A 27 -4.56 2.25 11.87
N VAL A 28 -5.86 2.15 12.04
CA VAL A 28 -6.83 3.17 11.61
C VAL A 28 -7.56 3.72 12.82
N TYR A 29 -7.83 5.02 12.81
CA TYR A 29 -8.68 5.63 13.83
C TYR A 29 -10.13 5.18 13.63
N LEU A 30 -10.76 4.77 14.72
CA LEU A 30 -12.18 4.50 14.74
C LEU A 30 -12.96 5.82 14.76
N PRO A 31 -14.11 5.89 14.07
CA PRO A 31 -15.00 7.05 14.15
C PRO A 31 -15.41 7.34 15.60
N GLY A 32 -15.34 8.60 16.01
CA GLY A 32 -15.73 9.06 17.35
C GLY A 32 -14.74 10.05 17.97
N LYS A 33 -15.00 10.47 19.22
CA LYS A 33 -14.14 11.39 19.97
C LYS A 33 -13.15 10.69 20.92
N THR A 34 -13.13 9.35 20.91
CA THR A 34 -12.35 8.56 21.87
C THR A 34 -10.87 8.42 21.48
N GLY A 35 -10.52 8.70 20.21
CA GLY A 35 -9.17 8.44 19.70
C GLY A 35 -8.82 6.95 19.60
N ALA A 36 -9.81 6.06 19.72
CA ALA A 36 -9.60 4.63 19.62
C ALA A 36 -9.05 4.24 18.24
N MET A 37 -8.18 3.23 18.21
CA MET A 37 -7.59 2.70 16.98
C MET A 37 -7.90 1.22 16.83
N GLU A 38 -7.94 0.75 15.60
CA GLU A 38 -8.08 -0.65 15.24
C GLU A 38 -6.93 -1.07 14.31
N SER A 39 -6.40 -2.28 14.50
CA SER A 39 -5.44 -2.87 13.57
C SER A 39 -6.15 -3.29 12.28
N ARG A 40 -5.66 -2.80 11.14
CA ARG A 40 -6.20 -3.11 9.82
C ARG A 40 -5.05 -3.32 8.83
N PRO A 41 -4.34 -4.46 8.91
CA PRO A 41 -3.09 -4.66 8.18
C PRO A 41 -3.27 -4.75 6.65
N ALA A 42 -4.45 -5.14 6.18
CA ALA A 42 -4.77 -5.18 4.75
C ALA A 42 -5.33 -3.82 4.27
N VAL A 43 -4.64 -3.20 3.31
CA VAL A 43 -4.96 -1.86 2.80
C VAL A 43 -4.87 -1.85 1.28
N ILE A 44 -5.80 -1.18 0.59
CA ILE A 44 -5.69 -0.97 -0.86
C ILE A 44 -4.78 0.22 -1.12
N LEU A 45 -3.73 0.01 -1.91
CA LEU A 45 -2.77 1.04 -2.30
C LEU A 45 -2.51 0.98 -3.80
N ARG A 46 -2.05 2.11 -4.36
CA ARG A 46 -1.55 2.19 -5.72
C ARG A 46 -0.02 2.25 -5.71
N PHE A 47 0.62 1.34 -6.44
CA PHE A 47 2.09 1.32 -6.51
C PHE A 47 2.60 2.48 -7.38
N ALA A 48 3.65 3.17 -6.93
CA ALA A 48 4.31 4.23 -7.66
C ALA A 48 5.81 3.91 -7.83
N HIS A 49 6.17 3.46 -9.03
CA HIS A 49 7.51 3.04 -9.36
C HIS A 49 8.44 4.26 -9.57
N ASN A 50 9.58 4.27 -8.86
CA ASN A 50 10.59 5.33 -8.91
C ASN A 50 10.02 6.72 -8.59
N TYR A 51 9.01 6.78 -7.72
CA TYR A 51 8.33 8.01 -7.34
C TYR A 51 9.31 9.11 -6.88
N PHE A 52 10.26 8.76 -6.01
CA PHE A 52 11.23 9.73 -5.46
C PHE A 52 12.40 10.02 -6.39
N VAL A 53 12.65 9.19 -7.41
CA VAL A 53 13.60 9.52 -8.48
C VAL A 53 13.02 10.63 -9.36
N LYS A 54 11.71 10.55 -9.66
CA LYS A 54 10.98 11.56 -10.44
C LYS A 54 10.64 12.80 -9.60
N ASN A 55 10.46 12.62 -8.29
CA ASN A 55 10.08 13.65 -7.33
C ASN A 55 11.07 13.64 -6.13
N PRO A 56 12.32 14.08 -6.34
CA PRO A 56 13.32 14.09 -5.26
C PRO A 56 12.80 14.87 -4.06
N SER A 57 12.71 14.21 -2.90
CA SER A 57 12.21 14.84 -1.69
C SER A 57 13.17 15.95 -1.25
N LYS A 58 12.63 17.11 -0.90
CA LYS A 58 13.43 18.22 -0.34
C LYS A 58 13.77 18.03 1.15
N THR A 59 13.28 16.94 1.77
CA THR A 59 13.29 16.73 3.22
C THR A 59 14.49 15.93 3.73
N GLY A 60 15.40 15.47 2.86
CA GLY A 60 16.66 14.85 3.26
C GLY A 60 16.55 13.46 3.90
N ARG A 61 15.35 12.85 3.90
CA ARG A 61 15.17 11.45 4.32
C ARG A 61 15.62 10.54 3.17
N ALA A 62 16.48 9.57 3.47
CA ALA A 62 16.77 8.48 2.56
C ALA A 62 15.53 7.59 2.47
N THR A 63 14.64 7.88 1.53
CA THR A 63 13.46 7.06 1.24
C THR A 63 13.82 6.11 0.11
N GLY A 64 13.29 4.88 0.13
CA GLY A 64 13.36 3.98 -1.03
C GLY A 64 12.84 4.66 -2.31
N GLN A 65 13.22 4.13 -3.48
CA GLN A 65 12.88 4.76 -4.77
C GLN A 65 11.38 4.74 -5.06
N HIS A 66 10.68 3.72 -4.56
CA HIS A 66 9.25 3.49 -4.78
C HIS A 66 8.39 4.11 -3.68
N PHE A 67 7.09 4.20 -3.93
CA PHE A 67 6.12 4.71 -2.97
C PHE A 67 4.76 4.03 -3.11
N TRP A 68 3.97 4.06 -2.04
CA TRP A 68 2.60 3.55 -2.05
C TRP A 68 1.62 4.68 -1.82
N LEU A 69 0.76 4.91 -2.81
CA LEU A 69 -0.23 5.98 -2.78
C LEU A 69 -1.54 5.44 -2.22
N GLY A 70 -2.03 6.08 -1.15
CA GLY A 70 -3.34 5.79 -0.59
C GLY A 70 -4.46 6.38 -1.44
N GLU A 71 -5.54 5.63 -1.63
CA GLU A 71 -6.76 6.08 -2.31
C GLU A 71 -7.92 6.13 -1.29
N GLY A 72 -8.03 7.24 -0.57
CA GLY A 72 -8.91 7.35 0.60
C GLY A 72 -8.28 6.86 1.92
N THR A 73 -7.01 6.47 1.86
CA THR A 73 -6.14 6.14 3.00
C THR A 73 -4.87 7.00 2.96
N SER A 74 -4.05 6.94 4.01
CA SER A 74 -2.74 7.59 4.02
C SER A 74 -1.77 6.94 3.03
N ASN A 75 -0.80 7.72 2.54
CA ASN A 75 0.32 7.18 1.79
C ASN A 75 1.28 6.42 2.72
N HIS A 76 2.04 5.49 2.15
CA HIS A 76 3.01 4.66 2.87
C HIS A 76 4.37 4.67 2.19
N PHE A 77 5.44 4.66 2.98
CA PHE A 77 6.78 4.46 2.46
C PHE A 77 6.94 3.02 1.98
N PHE A 78 7.89 2.81 1.07
CA PHE A 78 8.08 1.50 0.46
C PHE A 78 8.32 0.40 1.50
N GLU A 79 9.09 0.70 2.55
CA GLU A 79 9.42 -0.21 3.65
C GLU A 79 8.26 -0.58 4.59
N ASP A 80 7.14 0.16 4.55
CA ASP A 80 5.98 -0.13 5.40
C ASP A 80 5.26 -1.41 4.94
N VAL A 81 5.31 -1.72 3.64
CA VAL A 81 4.59 -2.84 3.02
C VAL A 81 5.49 -4.07 2.93
N THR A 82 4.99 -5.23 3.34
CA THR A 82 5.75 -6.49 3.29
C THR A 82 5.34 -7.38 2.11
N HIS A 83 4.03 -7.42 1.82
CA HIS A 83 3.45 -8.26 0.78
C HIS A 83 2.34 -7.51 0.04
N TRP A 84 2.06 -7.95 -1.18
CA TRP A 84 0.92 -7.48 -1.96
C TRP A 84 0.23 -8.61 -2.70
N MET A 85 -1.00 -8.38 -3.16
CA MET A 85 -1.71 -9.25 -4.08
C MET A 85 -2.60 -8.42 -5.02
N PRO A 86 -2.90 -8.91 -6.24
CA PRO A 86 -3.86 -8.25 -7.11
C PRO A 86 -5.22 -8.14 -6.41
N LEU A 87 -5.97 -7.08 -6.71
CA LEU A 87 -7.35 -6.98 -6.28
C LEU A 87 -8.17 -8.14 -6.88
N PRO A 88 -9.10 -8.74 -6.12
CA PRO A 88 -9.97 -9.77 -6.65
C PRO A 88 -10.80 -9.20 -7.80
N GLU A 89 -11.04 -10.02 -8.82
CA GLU A 89 -11.98 -9.66 -9.87
C GLU A 89 -13.38 -9.45 -9.26
N GLY A 90 -14.05 -8.40 -9.73
CA GLY A 90 -15.44 -8.16 -9.37
C GLY A 90 -16.34 -9.30 -9.85
N PRO A 91 -17.57 -9.40 -9.32
CA PRO A 91 -18.53 -10.36 -9.84
C PRO A 91 -18.73 -10.14 -11.33
N ALA A 92 -18.73 -11.23 -12.10
CA ALA A 92 -19.18 -11.18 -13.49
C ALA A 92 -20.64 -10.74 -13.48
N ILE A 93 -20.90 -9.48 -13.87
CA ILE A 93 -22.26 -8.97 -14.05
C ILE A 93 -22.89 -9.83 -15.14
N ARG A 94 -24.02 -10.49 -14.81
CA ARG A 94 -24.88 -11.17 -15.78
C ARG A 94 -25.95 -10.21 -16.29
#